data_AF-A0A971JL72-F1
#
_entry.id   AF-A0A971JL72-F1
#
_cell.length_a   1.000
_cell.length_b   1.000
_cell.length_c   1.000
_cell.angle_alpha   90.00
_cell.angle_beta   90.00
_cell.angle_gamma   90.00
#
_symmetry.space_group_name_H-M   'P 1'
#
loop_
_entity.id
_entity.type
_entity.pdbx_description
1 polymer ?
#
loop_
_entity_poly.entity_id
_entity_poly.type
_entity_poly.pdbx_seq_one_letter_code
_entity_poly.pdbx_strand_id
1 'polypeptide(L)'
;MKTADHREQSVRLVRDFYETLLCGGGKPLDFFELLWVVDGAVEAAGVETARIVLGEFLSDPGEYDSLAERLLERLTQVTVETKLNDNELASWFQRAIK
;
A
#
# COMPACT_ATOMS: atom_id res chain seq x y z
N MET A 1 16.13 5.26 11.35
CA MET A 1 15.52 3.94 11.65
C MET A 1 16.09 2.95 10.65
N LYS A 2 16.56 1.77 11.08
CA LYS A 2 17.40 0.87 10.27
C LYS A 2 16.57 0.25 9.13
N THR A 3 17.05 0.35 7.90
CA THR A 3 16.40 -0.15 6.66
C THR A 3 15.92 -1.61 6.72
N ALA A 4 16.52 -2.43 7.59
CA ALA A 4 16.10 -3.81 7.85
C ALA A 4 14.72 -3.93 8.52
N ASP A 5 14.32 -2.94 9.31
CA ASP A 5 13.03 -2.90 10.03
C ASP A 5 11.87 -2.56 9.07
N HIS A 6 12.11 -1.65 8.12
CA HIS A 6 11.13 -1.22 7.10
C HIS A 6 10.69 -2.37 6.18
N ARG A 7 11.64 -3.07 5.56
CA ARG A 7 11.33 -4.17 4.63
C ARG A 7 10.59 -5.32 5.31
N GLU A 8 10.98 -5.65 6.53
CA GLU A 8 10.30 -6.68 7.32
C GLU A 8 8.86 -6.26 7.66
N GLN A 9 8.65 -4.98 7.99
CA GLN A 9 7.32 -4.43 8.23
C GLN A 9 6.43 -4.47 6.98
N SER A 10 6.94 -4.05 5.82
CA SER A 10 6.22 -4.11 4.54
C SER A 10 5.79 -5.53 4.19
N VAL A 11 6.73 -6.50 4.27
CA VAL A 11 6.43 -7.91 3.96
C VAL A 11 5.40 -8.50 4.91
N ARG A 12 5.50 -8.23 6.22
CA ARG A 12 4.50 -8.70 7.20
C ARG A 12 3.14 -8.09 6.92
N LEU A 13 3.09 -6.78 6.68
CA LEU A 13 1.83 -6.07 6.44
C LEU A 13 1.11 -6.61 5.19
N VAL A 14 1.86 -6.84 4.11
CA VAL A 14 1.35 -7.40 2.85
C VAL A 14 0.86 -8.82 3.04
N ARG A 15 1.63 -9.67 3.71
CA ARG A 15 1.23 -11.06 3.98
C ARG A 15 -0.08 -11.09 4.77
N ASP A 16 -0.16 -10.35 5.87
CA ASP A 16 -1.31 -10.36 6.75
C ASP A 16 -2.56 -9.82 6.03
N PHE A 17 -2.42 -8.77 5.21
CA PHE A 17 -3.52 -8.26 4.37
C PHE A 17 -3.94 -9.29 3.31
N TYR A 18 -2.99 -9.89 2.59
CA TYR A 18 -3.25 -10.84 1.52
C TYR A 18 -3.97 -12.09 2.05
N GLU A 19 -3.51 -12.63 3.18
CA GLU A 19 -4.18 -13.74 3.86
C GLU A 19 -5.61 -13.38 4.29
N THR A 20 -5.80 -12.18 4.85
CA THR A 20 -7.12 -11.71 5.28
C THR A 20 -8.07 -11.54 4.08
N LEU A 21 -7.59 -10.97 2.98
CA LEU A 21 -8.35 -10.79 1.75
C LEU A 21 -8.84 -12.14 1.20
N LEU A 22 -7.95 -13.14 1.13
CA LEU A 22 -8.30 -14.47 0.64
C LEU A 22 -9.28 -15.20 1.58
N CYS A 23 -9.08 -15.11 2.89
CA CYS A 23 -9.99 -15.68 3.88
C CYS A 23 -11.39 -15.05 3.82
N GLY A 24 -11.48 -13.77 3.45
CA GLY A 24 -12.74 -13.05 3.25
C GLY A 24 -13.45 -13.35 1.93
N GLY A 25 -12.90 -14.23 1.08
CA GLY A 25 -13.44 -14.52 -0.25
C GLY A 25 -13.12 -13.44 -1.29
N GLY A 26 -12.16 -12.57 -1.00
CA GLY A 26 -11.64 -11.58 -1.94
C GLY A 26 -10.91 -12.23 -3.12
N LYS A 27 -10.77 -11.48 -4.21
CA LYS A 27 -10.03 -11.96 -5.38
C LYS A 27 -8.53 -12.02 -5.06
N PRO A 28 -7.82 -13.08 -5.49
CA PRO A 28 -6.38 -13.15 -5.40
C PRO A 28 -5.73 -12.03 -6.21
N LEU A 29 -4.56 -11.58 -5.73
CA LEU A 29 -3.76 -10.52 -6.32
C LEU A 29 -2.37 -11.03 -6.62
N ASP A 30 -1.66 -10.32 -7.49
CA ASP A 30 -0.22 -10.51 -7.56
C ASP A 30 0.42 -10.00 -6.26
N PHE A 31 1.08 -10.91 -5.55
CA PHE A 31 1.71 -10.62 -4.26
C PHE A 31 2.87 -9.62 -4.41
N PHE A 32 3.63 -9.68 -5.50
CA PHE A 32 4.77 -8.79 -5.72
C PHE A 32 4.31 -7.38 -6.07
N GLU A 33 3.24 -7.25 -6.85
CA GLU A 33 2.61 -5.97 -7.14
C GLU A 33 2.08 -5.31 -5.85
N LEU A 34 1.36 -6.08 -5.02
CA LEU A 34 0.87 -5.60 -3.72
C LEU A 34 2.03 -5.23 -2.78
N LEU A 35 3.06 -6.08 -2.69
CA LEU A 35 4.24 -5.82 -1.86
C LEU A 35 4.90 -4.51 -2.25
N TRP A 36 5.03 -4.27 -3.54
CA TRP A 36 5.66 -3.10 -4.07
C TRP A 36 4.87 -1.82 -3.79
N VAL A 37 3.54 -1.84 -3.94
CA VAL A 37 2.66 -0.72 -3.57
C VAL A 37 2.74 -0.41 -2.07
N VAL A 38 2.65 -1.44 -1.23
CA VAL A 38 2.69 -1.26 0.23
C VAL A 38 4.05 -0.79 0.70
N ASP A 39 5.14 -1.35 0.18
CA ASP A 39 6.50 -0.96 0.58
C ASP A 39 6.77 0.53 0.36
N GLY A 40 6.35 1.06 -0.79
CA GLY A 40 6.46 2.48 -1.08
C GLY A 40 5.58 3.36 -0.21
N ALA A 41 4.36 2.92 0.12
CA ALA A 41 3.52 3.65 1.05
C ALA A 41 4.07 3.65 2.49
N VAL A 42 4.66 2.55 2.94
CA VAL A 42 5.35 2.50 4.23
C VAL A 42 6.57 3.45 4.21
N GLU A 43 7.32 3.51 3.10
CA GLU A 43 8.44 4.43 2.94
C GLU A 43 7.99 5.90 3.01
N ALA A 44 6.91 6.24 2.32
CA ALA A 44 6.43 7.62 2.19
C ALA A 44 5.62 8.13 3.40
N ALA A 45 4.69 7.31 3.91
CA ALA A 45 3.72 7.73 4.93
C ALA A 45 3.98 7.08 6.30
N GLY A 46 4.66 5.94 6.32
CA GLY A 46 4.88 5.12 7.51
C GLY A 46 3.91 3.92 7.60
N VAL A 47 4.31 2.92 8.38
CA VAL A 47 3.62 1.62 8.50
C VAL A 47 2.17 1.73 8.98
N GLU A 48 1.89 2.64 9.92
CA GLU A 48 0.55 2.78 10.48
C GLU A 48 -0.44 3.37 9.47
N THR A 49 -0.01 4.34 8.65
CA THR A 49 -0.86 4.89 7.58
C THR A 49 -1.18 3.81 6.55
N ALA A 50 -0.18 3.04 6.11
CA ALA A 50 -0.39 1.94 5.18
C ALA A 50 -1.35 0.89 5.77
N ARG A 51 -1.21 0.54 7.05
CA ARG A 51 -2.09 -0.39 7.76
C ARG A 51 -3.54 0.10 7.79
N ILE A 52 -3.77 1.39 8.08
CA ILE A 52 -5.11 1.99 8.10
C ILE A 52 -5.77 1.86 6.73
N VAL A 53 -5.07 2.27 5.67
CA VAL A 53 -5.62 2.23 4.30
C VAL A 53 -5.93 0.80 3.86
N LEU A 54 -5.05 -0.16 4.17
CA LEU A 54 -5.32 -1.58 3.91
C LEU A 54 -6.57 -2.07 4.67
N GLY A 55 -6.80 -1.61 5.90
CA GLY A 55 -7.98 -1.93 6.69
C GLY A 55 -9.28 -1.33 6.14
N GLU A 56 -9.24 -0.09 5.64
CA GLU A 56 -10.35 0.53 4.89
C GLU A 56 -10.71 -0.33 3.69
N PHE A 57 -9.67 -0.77 2.95
CA PHE A 57 -9.81 -1.56 1.74
C PHE A 57 -10.46 -2.93 1.98
N LEU A 58 -10.12 -3.59 3.10
CA LEU A 58 -10.76 -4.86 3.46
C LEU A 58 -12.24 -4.69 3.82
N SER A 59 -12.63 -3.51 4.33
CA SER A 59 -13.98 -3.24 4.81
C SER A 59 -14.93 -2.79 3.71
N ASP A 60 -14.42 -1.99 2.77
CA ASP A 60 -15.14 -1.54 1.58
C ASP A 60 -14.17 -1.47 0.40
N PRO A 61 -13.97 -2.58 -0.31
CA PRO A 61 -13.01 -2.59 -1.39
C PRO A 61 -13.54 -1.77 -2.61
N GLY A 62 -14.86 -1.58 -2.73
CA GLY A 62 -15.50 -0.97 -3.90
C GLY A 62 -15.54 -1.87 -5.14
N GLU A 63 -15.86 -1.29 -6.30
CA GLU A 63 -15.63 -1.92 -7.62
C GLU A 63 -14.35 -1.34 -8.23
N TYR A 64 -13.49 -2.20 -8.76
CA TYR A 64 -12.20 -1.82 -9.34
C TYR A 64 -11.79 -2.84 -10.41
N ASP A 65 -11.22 -2.34 -11.49
CA ASP A 65 -10.65 -3.16 -12.56
C ASP A 65 -9.30 -3.77 -12.14
N SER A 66 -8.49 -2.98 -11.41
CA SER A 66 -7.27 -3.42 -10.74
C SER A 66 -7.29 -3.00 -9.27
N LEU A 67 -7.25 -4.00 -8.37
CA LEU A 67 -7.19 -3.72 -6.93
C LEU A 67 -5.88 -2.99 -6.56
N ALA A 68 -4.76 -3.34 -7.21
CA ALA A 68 -3.47 -2.72 -6.94
C ALA A 68 -3.48 -1.22 -7.31
N GLU A 69 -4.08 -0.86 -8.45
CA GLU A 69 -4.23 0.54 -8.86
C GLU A 69 -5.12 1.32 -7.89
N ARG A 70 -6.22 0.71 -7.43
CA ARG A 70 -7.14 1.35 -6.47
C ARG A 70 -6.48 1.53 -5.09
N LEU A 71 -5.70 0.54 -4.66
CA LEU A 71 -4.94 0.61 -3.41
C LEU A 71 -3.85 1.68 -3.49
N LEU A 72 -3.16 1.76 -4.63
CA LEU A 72 -2.19 2.81 -4.95
C LEU A 72 -2.84 4.20 -4.93
N GLU A 73 -3.99 4.37 -5.59
CA GLU A 73 -4.74 5.64 -5.60
C GLU A 73 -5.10 6.10 -4.19
N ARG A 74 -5.64 5.19 -3.37
CA ARG A 74 -6.02 5.51 -2.00
C ARG A 74 -4.82 5.84 -1.11
N LEU A 75 -3.74 5.05 -1.21
CA LEU A 75 -2.50 5.33 -0.50
C LEU A 75 -1.89 6.67 -0.93
N THR A 76 -2.00 7.03 -2.20
CA THR A 76 -1.59 8.33 -2.73
C THR A 76 -2.37 9.46 -2.10
N GLN A 77 -3.71 9.38 -2.12
CA GLN A 77 -4.59 10.40 -1.54
C GLN A 77 -4.29 10.61 -0.06
N VAL A 78 -4.26 9.52 0.73
CA VAL A 78 -4.01 9.60 2.17
C VAL A 78 -2.60 10.11 2.46
N THR A 79 -1.60 9.72 1.66
CA THR A 79 -0.24 10.23 1.87
C THR A 79 -0.15 11.72 1.57
N VAL A 80 -0.75 12.21 0.48
CA VAL A 80 -0.84 13.65 0.18
C VAL A 80 -1.59 14.41 1.29
N GLU A 81 -2.67 13.83 1.82
CA GLU A 81 -3.49 14.42 2.90
C GLU A 81 -2.76 14.44 4.26
N THR A 82 -1.97 13.41 4.56
CA THR A 82 -1.33 13.23 5.88
C THR A 82 0.10 13.75 5.96
N LYS A 83 0.85 13.74 4.85
CA LYS A 83 2.27 14.14 4.79
C LYS A 83 2.75 14.57 3.39
N LEU A 84 3.20 15.84 3.37
CA LEU A 84 4.45 16.34 2.77
C LEU A 84 4.45 16.82 1.31
N ASN A 85 5.04 18.04 1.17
CA ASN A 85 6.13 18.39 0.26
C ASN A 85 6.17 17.52 -1.02
N ASP A 86 5.35 17.92 -1.99
CA ASP A 86 5.00 17.25 -3.25
C ASP A 86 6.16 16.58 -4.02
N ASN A 87 7.40 16.99 -3.78
CA ASN A 87 8.57 16.58 -4.56
C ASN A 87 9.06 15.14 -4.29
N GLU A 88 9.04 14.65 -3.05
CA GLU A 88 9.55 13.28 -2.78
C GLU A 88 8.55 12.21 -3.23
N LEU A 89 7.27 12.48 -3.00
CA LEU A 89 6.16 11.63 -3.42
C LEU A 89 6.10 11.54 -4.95
N ALA A 90 6.12 12.68 -5.65
CA ALA A 90 6.11 12.73 -7.12
C ALA A 90 7.32 12.01 -7.74
N SER A 91 8.51 12.12 -7.14
CA SER A 91 9.70 11.41 -7.65
C SER A 91 9.64 9.90 -7.42
N TRP A 92 9.00 9.46 -6.33
CA TRP A 92 8.71 8.05 -6.11
C TRP A 92 7.68 7.55 -7.13
N PHE A 93 6.59 8.28 -7.36
CA PHE A 93 5.57 7.94 -8.38
C PHE A 93 6.16 7.77 -9.77
N GLN A 94 7.04 8.68 -10.20
CA GLN A 94 7.66 8.55 -11.51
C GLN A 94 8.61 7.36 -11.65
N ARG A 95 9.21 6.90 -10.55
CA ARG A 95 9.99 5.65 -10.55
C ARG A 95 9.09 4.44 -10.58
N ALA A 96 7.86 4.59 -10.13
CA ALA A 96 6.96 3.50 -9.90
C ALA A 96 6.18 3.06 -11.15
N ILE A 97 5.75 4.01 -11.97
CA ILE A 97 4.89 3.78 -13.13
C ILE A 97 5.72 3.50 -14.40
N LYS A 98 6.95 2.99 -14.28
CA LYS A 98 7.91 2.87 -15.40
C LYS A 98 8.38 1.44 -15.65
#